data_AF-A0A7C2ECX6-F1
#
_entry.id   AF-A0A7C2ECX6-F1
#
_cell.length_a   1.000
_cell.length_b   1.000
_cell.length_c   1.000
_cell.angle_alpha   90.00
_cell.angle_beta   90.00
_cell.angle_gamma   90.00
#
_symmetry.space_group_name_H-M   'P 1'
#
loop_
_entity.id
_entity.type
_entity.pdbx_description
1 polymer ?
#
loop_
_entity_poly.entity_id
_entity_poly.type
_entity_poly.pdbx_seq_one_letter_code
_entity_poly.pdbx_strand_id
1 'polypeptide(L)' 'MPANPATVRVDASLVQDLLVRRDELVRAITAGMASGEWDQVMGPFDGLLGAIKRLEESVSVPGRQAS' A
#
# COMPACT_ATOMS: atom_id res chain seq x y z
N MET A 1 20.74 -10.45 22.70
CA MET A 1 19.77 -10.93 21.70
C MET A 1 19.46 -9.79 20.75
N PRO A 2 19.41 -9.99 19.43
CA PRO A 2 19.02 -8.91 18.52
C PRO A 2 17.58 -8.51 18.83
N ALA A 3 17.30 -7.20 18.79
CA ALA A 3 15.98 -6.66 19.03
C ALA A 3 14.98 -7.31 18.05
N ASN A 4 13.93 -7.94 18.59
CA ASN A 4 12.79 -8.40 17.81
C ASN A 4 12.23 -7.18 17.06
N PRO A 5 12.12 -7.17 15.71
CA PRO A 5 11.56 -6.03 15.02
C PRO A 5 10.16 -5.78 15.58
N ALA A 6 9.96 -4.61 16.19
CA ALA A 6 8.70 -4.28 16.85
C ALA A 6 7.57 -4.42 15.83
N THR A 7 6.70 -5.40 16.03
CA THR A 7 5.56 -5.64 15.15
C THR A 7 4.50 -4.58 15.43
N VAL A 8 4.10 -3.83 14.40
CA VAL A 8 3.06 -2.81 14.51
C VAL A 8 1.70 -3.43 14.19
N ARG A 9 0.69 -3.15 15.02
CA ARG A 9 -0.69 -3.53 14.71
C ARG A 9 -1.23 -2.63 13.63
N VAL A 10 -1.77 -3.23 12.59
CA VAL A 10 -2.41 -2.56 11.46
C VAL A 10 -3.80 -3.15 11.26
N ASP A 11 -4.73 -2.32 10.84
CA ASP A 11 -6.08 -2.75 10.49
C ASP A 11 -6.00 -3.70 9.29
N ALA A 12 -6.58 -4.90 9.43
CA ALA A 12 -6.61 -5.90 8.38
C ALA A 12 -7.29 -5.40 7.11
N SER A 13 -8.27 -4.50 7.22
CA SER A 13 -8.96 -3.90 6.08
C SER A 13 -8.05 -2.97 5.27
N LEU A 14 -7.15 -2.22 5.93
CA LEU A 14 -6.16 -1.37 5.26
C LEU A 14 -5.12 -2.21 4.52
N VAL A 15 -4.70 -3.32 5.13
CA VAL A 15 -3.80 -4.28 4.46
C VAL A 15 -4.49 -4.93 3.27
N GLN A 16 -5.76 -5.32 3.42
CA GLN A 16 -6.53 -5.90 2.33
C GLN A 16 -6.74 -4.92 1.16
N ASP A 17 -7.09 -3.68 1.44
CA ASP A 17 -7.22 -2.64 0.41
C ASP A 17 -5.88 -2.40 -0.30
N LEU A 18 -4.76 -2.32 0.43
CA LEU A 18 -3.42 -2.23 -0.16
C LEU A 18 -3.13 -3.38 -1.14
N LEU A 19 -3.44 -4.62 -0.75
CA LEU A 19 -3.23 -5.80 -1.59
C LEU A 19 -4.12 -5.77 -2.84
N VAL A 20 -5.37 -5.35 -2.72
CA VAL A 20 -6.28 -5.19 -3.85
C VAL A 20 -5.74 -4.15 -4.84
N ARG A 21 -5.30 -2.97 -4.36
CA ARG A 21 -4.72 -1.92 -5.21
C ARG A 21 -3.43 -2.35 -5.89
N ARG A 22 -2.59 -3.14 -5.20
CA ARG A 22 -1.39 -3.73 -5.81
C ARG A 22 -1.77 -4.64 -6.97
N ASP A 23 -2.75 -5.51 -6.78
CA ASP A 23 -3.17 -6.46 -7.81
C ASP A 23 -3.86 -5.76 -9.00
N GLU A 24 -4.58 -4.66 -8.75
CA GLU A 24 -5.08 -3.77 -9.80
C GLU A 24 -3.93 -3.14 -10.61
N LEU A 25 -2.91 -2.58 -9.95
CA LEU A 25 -1.75 -2.00 -10.62
C LEU A 25 -0.99 -3.05 -11.46
N VAL A 26 -0.74 -4.24 -10.90
CA VAL A 26 -0.06 -5.33 -11.64
C VAL A 26 -0.84 -5.73 -12.89
N ARG A 27 -2.17 -5.82 -12.81
CA ARG A 27 -3.02 -6.11 -13.98
C ARG A 27 -2.94 -5.00 -15.02
N ALA A 28 -2.97 -3.74 -14.61
CA ALA A 28 -2.85 -2.59 -15.51
C ALA A 28 -1.48 -2.55 -16.20
N ILE A 29 -0.39 -2.81 -15.47
CA ILE A 29 0.97 -2.91 -16.04
C ILE A 29 1.02 -4.04 -17.08
N THR A 30 0.46 -5.20 -16.76
CA THR A 30 0.43 -6.35 -17.68
C THR A 30 -0.34 -6.01 -18.96
N ALA A 31 -1.48 -5.32 -18.84
CA ALA A 31 -2.25 -4.85 -19.99
C ALA A 31 -1.50 -3.78 -20.79
N GLY A 32 -0.83 -2.83 -20.12
CA GLY A 32 0.00 -1.80 -20.74
C GLY A 32 1.20 -2.38 -21.49
N MET A 33 1.86 -3.40 -20.94
CA MET A 33 2.92 -4.13 -21.63
C MET A 33 2.42 -4.84 -22.90
N ALA A 34 1.21 -5.38 -22.88
CA ALA A 34 0.63 -6.07 -24.03
C ALA A 34 0.13 -5.12 -25.13
N SER A 35 -0.39 -3.95 -24.73
CA SER A 35 -1.04 -2.99 -25.64
C SER A 35 -0.15 -1.82 -26.05
N GLY A 36 0.89 -1.49 -25.29
CA GLY A 36 1.67 -0.26 -25.42
C GLY A 36 1.00 0.97 -24.78
N GLU A 37 -0.22 0.82 -24.28
CA GLU A 37 -1.02 1.91 -23.68
C GLU A 37 -0.71 2.04 -22.19
N TRP A 38 0.09 3.06 -21.82
CA TRP A 38 0.55 3.28 -20.45
C TRP A 38 -0.34 4.21 -19.63
N ASP A 39 -1.17 5.04 -20.27
CA ASP A 39 -2.02 6.00 -19.58
C ASP A 39 -2.99 5.32 -18.59
N GLN A 40 -3.47 4.12 -18.93
CA GLN A 40 -4.33 3.30 -18.06
C GLN A 40 -3.66 2.83 -16.77
N VAL A 41 -2.32 2.90 -16.67
CA VAL A 41 -1.56 2.50 -15.47
C VAL A 41 -1.59 3.58 -14.40
N MET A 42 -1.74 4.85 -14.79
CA MET A 42 -1.66 5.99 -13.88
C MET A 42 -2.76 5.97 -12.81
N GLY A 43 -4.00 5.63 -13.17
CA GLY A 43 -5.11 5.55 -12.21
C GLY A 43 -4.88 4.49 -11.10
N PRO A 44 -4.59 3.23 -11.46
CA PRO A 44 -4.22 2.19 -10.48
C PRO A 44 -2.99 2.54 -9.64
N PHE A 45 -2.02 3.25 -10.22
CA PHE A 45 -0.84 3.71 -9.49
C PHE A 45 -1.20 4.73 -8.41
N ASP A 46 -1.99 5.75 -8.75
CA ASP A 46 -2.51 6.74 -7.80
C ASP A 46 -3.37 6.08 -6.70
N GLY A 47 -4.18 5.09 -7.09
CA GLY A 47 -4.97 4.28 -6.15
C GLY A 47 -4.09 3.55 -5.13
N LEU A 48 -2.98 2.96 -5.57
CA LEU A 48 -2.03 2.29 -4.69
C LEU A 48 -1.32 3.29 -3.76
N LEU A 49 -0.86 4.43 -4.29
CA LEU A 49 -0.26 5.49 -3.46
C LEU A 49 -1.23 5.97 -2.37
N GLY A 50 -2.51 6.14 -2.69
CA GLY A 50 -3.53 6.51 -1.71
C GLY A 50 -3.78 5.44 -0.64
N ALA A 51 -3.67 4.16 -0.97
CA ALA A 51 -3.76 3.08 0.01
C ALA A 51 -2.52 3.02 0.93
N ILE A 52 -1.31 3.21 0.37
CA ILE A 52 -0.07 3.30 1.16
C ILE A 52 -0.16 4.46 2.15
N LYS A 53 -0.58 5.64 1.69
CA LYS A 53 -0.69 6.82 2.56
C LYS A 53 -1.66 6.59 3.72
N ARG A 54 -2.81 5.97 3.48
CA ARG A 54 -3.76 5.61 4.56
C ARG A 54 -3.16 4.61 5.55
N LEU A 55 -2.38 3.63 5.07
CA LEU A 55 -1.67 2.70 5.93
C LEU A 55 -0.62 3.42 6.78
N GLU A 56 0.19 4.29 6.17
CA GLU A 56 1.20 5.10 6.87
C GLU A 56 0.56 6.02 7.92
N GLU A 57 -0.54 6.68 7.58
CA GLU A 57 -1.31 7.52 8.50
C GLU A 57 -1.84 6.69 9.69
N SER A 58 -2.34 5.47 9.44
CA SER A 58 -2.82 4.58 10.50
C SER A 58 -1.71 4.15 11.48
N VAL A 59 -0.46 4.09 11.00
CA VAL A 59 0.72 3.74 11.80
C VAL A 59 1.33 4.98 12.48
N SER A 60 1.12 6.18 11.92
CA SER A 60 1.73 7.44 12.39
C SER A 60 0.96 8.15 13.50
N VAL A 61 -0.29 7.75 13.81
CA VAL A 61 -1.05 8.29 14.95
C VAL A 61 -0.62 7.56 16.25
N PRO A 62 -0.28 8.27 17.34
CA PRO A 62 1.00 8.06 18.03
C PRO A 62 0.97 7.16 19.27
N GLY A 63 1.94 6.24 19.33
CA GLY A 63 2.51 5.67 20.55
C GLY A 63 3.80 6.38 20.95
N ARG A 64 3.73 7.71 21.17
CA ARG A 64 4.74 8.44 21.95
C ARG A 64 4.31 8.40 23.43
N GLN A 65 4.48 7.24 24.06
CA GLN A 65 4.55 7.09 25.52
C GLN A 65 5.70 6.13 25.82
N ALA A 66 6.91 6.66 25.77
CA ALA A 66 7.97 6.18 26.65
C ALA A 66 8.09 7.26 27.72
N SER A 67 7.73 6.86 28.94
CA SER A 67 7.86 7.62 30.18
C SER A 67 9.28 8.09 30.45
#